data_AF-A0A5B6TWA6-F1
#
_entry.id   AF-A0A5B6TWA6-F1
#
_cell.length_a   1.000
_cell.length_b   1.000
_cell.length_c   1.000
_cell.angle_alpha   90.00
_cell.angle_beta   90.00
_cell.angle_gamma   90.00
#
_symmetry.space_group_name_H-M   'P 1'
#
loop_
_entity.id
_entity.type
_entity.pdbx_description
1 polymer ?
#
loop_
_entity_poly.entity_id
_entity_poly.type
_entity_poly.pdbx_seq_one_letter_code
_entity_poly.pdbx_strand_id
1 'polypeptide(L)'
;MLKIDSGRLQDPKILSPVEIVQECETRGRLVVQFSRPEAYTPGILASLNEACGLVKDRLQVRFYGHYSGRFDAMTLRHLPETRNLAVDCLTAIDNEEEIGRLPNLKLLNFGVFELDRPDFLRTIELRHLAQLSLGENRKRNFDLSPLADCELLDSLFIQGHSKGIDGLEGVPRLRTLTLSGYAKKHALNFVNGISTLKELKLILGGRADLDDLSSKSIEILQIIRVQGLTTMGDLSRLPALSALRIDDQIQLKQVDLNGASLKRLALFNCKSLAELPGLDTQDQLREFLASRVALDLDGLRDREWPSATRSVRLFSGKNKWNDDAAARLTARNLNESSDLWL
;
A
#
# COMPACT_ATOMS: atom_id res chain seq x y z
N MET A 1 4.94 15.35 29.01
CA MET A 1 5.77 14.80 27.92
C MET A 1 5.21 13.45 27.51
N LEU A 2 4.72 13.40 26.29
CA LEU A 2 4.06 12.25 25.68
C LEU A 2 5.06 11.12 25.39
N LYS A 3 4.70 9.87 25.70
CA LYS A 3 5.52 8.69 25.33
C LYS A 3 5.19 8.29 23.90
N ILE A 4 6.03 8.72 22.96
CA ILE A 4 5.85 8.47 21.52
C ILE A 4 6.88 7.46 21.05
N ASP A 5 6.40 6.36 20.47
CA ASP A 5 7.22 5.36 19.80
C ASP A 5 6.86 5.34 18.32
N SER A 6 7.84 5.56 17.44
CA SER A 6 7.67 5.48 15.99
C SER A 6 6.51 6.35 15.45
N GLY A 7 6.30 7.53 16.07
CA GLY A 7 5.21 8.46 15.72
C GLY A 7 3.83 8.08 16.27
N ARG A 8 3.75 7.16 17.22
CA ARG A 8 2.51 6.67 17.82
C ARG A 8 2.49 6.82 19.34
N LEU A 9 1.33 7.25 19.84
CA LEU A 9 0.92 7.26 21.25
C LEU A 9 0.01 6.07 21.52
N GLN A 10 0.39 5.22 22.47
CA GLN A 10 -0.37 4.02 22.81
C GLN A 10 -1.07 4.18 24.17
N ASP A 11 -2.40 4.06 24.18
CA ASP A 11 -3.25 4.10 25.38
C ASP A 11 -2.87 5.22 26.38
N PRO A 12 -2.86 6.49 25.94
CA PRO A 12 -2.42 7.59 26.78
C PRO A 12 -3.33 7.75 28.01
N LYS A 13 -2.72 7.89 29.20
CA LYS A 13 -3.47 8.14 30.46
C LYS A 13 -3.91 9.60 30.61
N ILE A 14 -3.18 10.51 29.99
CA ILE A 14 -3.43 11.95 29.94
C ILE A 14 -3.07 12.39 28.52
N LEU A 15 -3.85 13.32 27.98
CA LEU A 15 -3.65 13.84 26.64
C LEU A 15 -3.75 15.37 26.66
N SER A 16 -2.74 16.05 26.13
CA SER A 16 -2.73 17.51 25.98
C SER A 16 -2.86 17.87 24.49
N PRO A 17 -3.90 18.62 24.08
CA PRO A 17 -4.05 19.06 22.71
C PRO A 17 -2.82 19.86 22.22
N VAL A 18 -2.26 20.69 23.09
CA VAL A 18 -1.07 21.51 22.80
C VAL A 18 0.16 20.63 22.54
N GLU A 19 0.41 19.61 23.36
CA GLU A 19 1.52 18.68 23.14
C GLU A 19 1.34 17.91 21.82
N ILE A 20 0.11 17.52 21.45
CA ILE A 20 -0.16 16.87 20.16
C ILE A 20 0.17 17.79 18.99
N VAL A 21 -0.18 19.07 19.08
CA VAL A 21 0.08 20.05 18.02
C VAL A 21 1.58 20.17 17.77
N GLN A 22 2.37 20.34 18.83
CA GLN A 22 3.83 20.43 18.76
C GLN A 22 4.46 19.18 18.14
N GLU A 23 3.97 18.00 18.51
CA GLU A 23 4.48 16.73 17.96
C GLU A 23 4.09 16.56 16.48
N CYS A 24 2.90 17.02 16.07
CA CYS A 24 2.50 17.03 14.66
C CYS A 24 3.30 18.03 13.83
N GLU A 25 3.71 19.17 14.38
CA GLU A 25 4.61 20.13 13.73
C GLU A 25 6.01 19.54 13.55
N THR A 26 6.51 18.84 14.56
CA THR A 26 7.84 18.24 14.54
C THR A 26 7.92 17.03 13.59
N ARG A 27 6.88 16.19 13.56
CA ARG A 27 6.90 14.90 12.85
C ARG A 27 6.09 14.88 11.54
N GLY A 28 5.33 15.93 11.26
CA GLY A 28 4.37 15.99 10.17
C GLY A 28 3.06 15.24 10.42
N ARG A 29 3.10 14.09 11.12
CA ARG A 29 1.93 13.31 11.52
C ARG A 29 2.11 12.61 12.87
N LEU A 30 0.99 12.30 13.51
CA LEU A 30 0.94 11.55 14.76
C LEU A 30 -0.23 10.56 14.76
N VAL A 31 -0.04 9.41 15.39
CA VAL A 31 -1.12 8.44 15.65
C VAL A 31 -1.41 8.39 17.14
N VAL A 32 -2.66 8.58 17.54
CA VAL A 32 -3.14 8.26 18.89
C VAL A 32 -3.94 6.97 18.79
N GLN A 33 -3.43 5.93 19.43
CA GLN A 33 -3.95 4.57 19.33
C GLN A 33 -4.51 4.08 20.67
N PHE A 34 -5.66 3.43 20.59
CA PHE A 34 -6.34 2.78 21.71
C PHE A 34 -6.51 1.29 21.44
N SER A 35 -6.13 0.45 22.41
CA SER A 35 -6.22 -1.01 22.32
C SER A 35 -7.34 -1.64 23.16
N ARG A 36 -7.98 -0.85 24.03
CA ARG A 36 -9.01 -1.34 24.95
C ARG A 36 -9.95 -0.22 25.41
N PRO A 37 -11.21 -0.53 25.75
CA PRO A 37 -12.21 0.45 26.18
C PRO A 37 -11.78 1.41 27.29
N GLU A 38 -11.04 0.92 28.28
CA GLU A 38 -10.67 1.69 29.46
C GLU A 38 -9.64 2.79 29.15
N ALA A 39 -9.02 2.75 27.97
CA ALA A 39 -7.98 3.68 27.57
C ALA A 39 -8.51 5.00 26.98
N TYR A 40 -9.79 5.07 26.59
CA TYR A 40 -10.39 6.25 25.95
C TYR A 40 -11.58 6.79 26.76
N THR A 41 -11.28 7.28 27.96
CA THR A 41 -12.29 7.95 28.81
C THR A 41 -12.85 9.21 28.14
N PRO A 42 -14.04 9.70 28.54
CA PRO A 42 -14.60 10.94 27.98
C PRO A 42 -13.65 12.14 28.02
N GLY A 43 -12.83 12.27 29.07
CA GLY A 43 -11.83 13.33 29.17
C GLY A 43 -10.72 13.20 28.12
N ILE A 44 -10.22 11.99 27.89
CA ILE A 44 -9.22 11.72 26.84
C ILE A 44 -9.81 12.00 25.45
N LEU A 45 -11.04 11.55 25.20
CA LEU A 45 -11.72 11.78 23.93
C LEU A 45 -11.98 13.27 23.67
N ALA A 46 -12.36 14.04 24.69
CA ALA A 46 -12.55 15.49 24.56
C ALA A 46 -11.25 16.20 24.16
N SER A 47 -10.14 15.91 24.86
CA SER A 47 -8.82 16.47 24.50
C SER A 47 -8.35 15.99 23.12
N LEU A 48 -8.64 14.75 22.75
CA LEU A 48 -8.30 14.22 21.43
C LEU A 48 -9.09 14.93 20.32
N ASN A 49 -10.39 15.16 20.53
CA ASN A 49 -11.23 15.87 19.57
C ASN A 49 -10.77 17.31 19.35
N GLU A 50 -10.40 18.02 20.42
CA GLU A 50 -9.81 19.36 20.32
C GLU A 50 -8.54 19.33 19.46
N ALA A 51 -7.65 18.36 19.72
CA ALA A 51 -6.44 18.18 18.92
C ALA A 51 -6.77 17.87 17.44
N CYS A 52 -7.76 17.03 17.16
CA CYS A 52 -8.23 16.75 15.80
C CYS A 52 -8.64 18.03 15.07
N GLY A 53 -9.34 18.95 15.75
CA GLY A 53 -9.71 20.25 15.16
C GLY A 53 -8.49 21.12 14.80
N LEU A 54 -7.47 21.11 15.65
CA LEU A 54 -6.26 21.93 15.49
C LEU A 54 -5.33 21.41 14.38
N VAL A 55 -5.07 20.10 14.33
CA VAL A 55 -4.07 19.53 13.40
C VAL A 55 -4.67 18.77 12.23
N LYS A 56 -6.00 18.57 12.20
CA LYS A 56 -6.76 18.03 11.07
C LYS A 56 -6.23 16.67 10.64
N ASP A 57 -5.98 16.50 9.34
CA ASP A 57 -5.58 15.25 8.68
C ASP A 57 -4.24 14.69 9.20
N ARG A 58 -3.43 15.51 9.90
CA ARG A 58 -2.13 15.14 10.49
C ARG A 58 -2.25 14.25 11.73
N LEU A 59 -3.42 14.17 12.36
CA LEU A 59 -3.66 13.31 13.51
C LEU A 59 -4.57 12.15 13.14
N GLN A 60 -4.04 10.94 13.21
CA GLN A 60 -4.85 9.73 13.10
C GLN A 60 -5.35 9.31 14.48
N VAL A 61 -6.66 9.14 14.61
CA VAL A 61 -7.28 8.43 15.73
C VAL A 61 -7.41 6.97 15.34
N ARG A 62 -6.84 6.06 16.15
CA ARG A 62 -6.83 4.63 15.85
C ARG A 62 -7.41 3.79 16.98
N PHE A 63 -8.47 3.04 16.70
CA PHE A 63 -8.98 1.98 17.55
C PHE A 63 -8.55 0.64 16.98
N TYR A 64 -7.75 -0.11 17.75
CA TYR A 64 -7.00 -1.25 17.23
C TYR A 64 -7.03 -2.44 18.20
N GLY A 65 -7.21 -3.66 17.68
CA GLY A 65 -6.84 -4.86 18.41
C GLY A 65 -7.68 -5.16 19.67
N HIS A 66 -8.95 -4.74 19.71
CA HIS A 66 -9.93 -5.16 20.74
C HIS A 66 -10.27 -6.66 20.64
N TYR A 67 -9.26 -7.54 20.66
CA TYR A 67 -9.40 -8.97 20.36
C TYR A 67 -10.26 -9.72 21.37
N SER A 68 -10.32 -9.25 22.61
CA SER A 68 -11.12 -9.83 23.70
C SER A 68 -12.53 -9.26 23.81
N GLY A 69 -12.95 -8.40 22.88
CA GLY A 69 -14.24 -7.72 22.97
C GLY A 69 -14.74 -7.17 21.64
N ARG A 70 -15.64 -6.19 21.74
CA ARG A 70 -16.22 -5.48 20.60
C ARG A 70 -15.83 -4.01 20.73
N PHE A 71 -15.61 -3.36 19.60
CA PHE A 71 -15.48 -1.91 19.57
C PHE A 71 -16.87 -1.29 19.40
N ASP A 72 -17.33 -0.50 20.37
CA ASP A 72 -18.57 0.27 20.24
C ASP A 72 -18.26 1.64 19.61
N ALA A 73 -18.69 1.82 18.36
CA ALA A 73 -18.46 3.03 17.60
C ALA A 73 -19.30 4.23 18.08
N MET A 74 -20.23 4.09 19.03
CA MET A 74 -20.85 5.25 19.68
C MET A 74 -19.82 6.20 20.31
N THR A 75 -18.64 5.70 20.70
CA THR A 75 -17.56 6.54 21.21
C THR A 75 -17.13 7.62 20.21
N LEU A 76 -17.35 7.42 18.91
CA LEU A 76 -17.02 8.38 17.86
C LEU A 76 -17.86 9.66 17.94
N ARG A 77 -19.00 9.65 18.64
CA ARG A 77 -19.79 10.86 18.93
C ARG A 77 -19.02 11.90 19.73
N HIS A 78 -17.98 11.49 20.44
CA HIS A 78 -17.09 12.40 21.17
C HIS A 78 -15.97 12.97 20.29
N LEU A 79 -15.85 12.54 19.03
CA LEU A 79 -14.75 12.85 18.13
C LEU A 79 -15.17 13.48 16.77
N PRO A 80 -16.13 14.43 16.72
CA PRO A 80 -16.66 14.99 15.47
C PRO A 80 -15.63 15.72 14.58
N GLU A 81 -14.50 16.17 15.14
CA GLU A 81 -13.43 16.83 14.39
C GLU A 81 -12.49 15.84 13.68
N THR A 82 -12.68 14.53 13.88
CA THR A 82 -11.81 13.50 13.29
C THR A 82 -11.88 13.51 11.77
N ARG A 83 -10.71 13.60 11.15
CA ARG A 83 -10.54 13.53 9.68
C ARG A 83 -9.82 12.28 9.22
N ASN A 84 -9.00 11.69 10.09
CA ASN A 84 -8.20 10.51 9.82
C ASN A 84 -8.49 9.47 10.90
N LEU A 85 -9.28 8.47 10.54
CA LEU A 85 -9.75 7.42 11.44
C LEU A 85 -9.21 6.07 11.00
N ALA A 86 -8.72 5.29 11.95
CA ALA A 86 -8.44 3.88 11.78
C ALA A 86 -9.26 3.06 12.80
N VAL A 87 -10.03 2.09 12.31
CA VAL A 87 -10.81 1.13 13.08
C VAL A 87 -10.48 -0.23 12.50
N ASP A 88 -9.38 -0.83 12.97
CA ASP A 88 -8.72 -1.95 12.28
C ASP A 88 -8.18 -3.02 13.21
N CYS A 89 -7.94 -4.22 12.65
CA CYS A 89 -7.59 -5.42 13.40
C CYS A 89 -8.59 -5.72 14.54
N LEU A 90 -9.87 -5.46 14.29
CA LEU A 90 -10.94 -5.73 15.24
C LEU A 90 -11.64 -7.05 14.89
N THR A 91 -11.99 -7.82 15.91
CA THR A 91 -12.84 -9.00 15.72
C THR A 91 -14.25 -8.57 15.35
N ALA A 92 -14.86 -7.66 16.10
CA ALA A 92 -16.22 -7.20 15.88
C ALA A 92 -16.43 -5.74 16.30
N ILE A 93 -17.52 -5.15 15.81
CA ILE A 93 -17.92 -3.76 16.01
C ILE A 93 -19.42 -3.70 16.35
N ASP A 94 -19.81 -2.74 17.18
CA ASP A 94 -21.20 -2.33 17.41
C ASP A 94 -21.39 -0.88 16.95
N ASN A 95 -22.60 -0.56 16.48
CA ASN A 95 -23.00 0.77 16.02
C ASN A 95 -22.10 1.31 14.88
N GLU A 96 -21.72 0.45 13.92
CA GLU A 96 -20.78 0.79 12.85
C GLU A 96 -21.20 2.01 12.02
N GLU A 97 -22.49 2.31 11.96
CA GLU A 97 -23.06 3.47 11.27
C GLU A 97 -22.58 4.81 11.82
N GLU A 98 -22.05 4.85 13.05
CA GLU A 98 -21.49 6.07 13.64
C GLU A 98 -20.23 6.55 12.91
N ILE A 99 -19.51 5.66 12.21
CA ILE A 99 -18.39 6.05 11.34
C ILE A 99 -18.90 6.96 10.22
N GLY A 100 -20.06 6.62 9.64
CA GLY A 100 -20.71 7.38 8.58
C GLY A 100 -21.22 8.75 9.01
N ARG A 101 -21.37 8.97 10.32
CA ARG A 101 -21.85 10.24 10.90
C ARG A 101 -20.73 11.24 11.17
N LEU A 102 -19.47 10.89 10.93
CA LEU A 102 -18.33 11.79 11.12
C LEU A 102 -18.29 12.83 9.98
N PRO A 103 -18.54 14.13 10.26
CA PRO A 103 -18.77 15.13 9.22
C PRO A 103 -17.51 15.52 8.45
N ASN A 104 -16.33 15.31 9.03
CA ASN A 104 -15.05 15.75 8.48
C ASN A 104 -14.16 14.59 8.01
N LEU A 105 -14.68 13.35 7.96
CA LEU A 105 -13.90 12.17 7.62
C LEU A 105 -13.34 12.28 6.20
N LYS A 106 -12.02 12.08 6.08
CA LYS A 106 -11.28 12.15 4.80
C LYS A 106 -10.37 10.96 4.57
N LEU A 107 -9.81 10.39 5.63
CA LEU A 107 -8.97 9.20 5.57
C LEU A 107 -9.58 8.14 6.48
N LEU A 108 -9.87 6.97 5.91
CA LEU A 108 -10.45 5.85 6.64
C LEU A 108 -9.62 4.58 6.42
N ASN A 109 -9.15 3.97 7.50
CA ASN A 109 -8.71 2.58 7.52
C ASN A 109 -9.72 1.75 8.31
N PHE A 110 -10.33 0.76 7.68
CA PHE A 110 -11.41 -0.02 8.26
C PHE A 110 -11.16 -1.52 8.07
N GLY A 111 -11.08 -2.26 9.18
CA GLY A 111 -10.82 -3.69 9.17
C GLY A 111 -11.44 -4.39 10.37
N VAL A 112 -12.68 -4.87 10.19
CA VAL A 112 -13.43 -5.61 11.20
C VAL A 112 -13.78 -6.99 10.66
N PHE A 113 -13.22 -8.04 11.28
CA PHE A 113 -13.25 -9.39 10.70
C PHE A 113 -14.65 -10.01 10.65
N GLU A 114 -15.45 -9.89 11.72
CA GLU A 114 -16.79 -10.50 11.80
C GLU A 114 -17.91 -9.62 11.23
N LEU A 115 -17.60 -8.46 10.64
CA LEU A 115 -18.64 -7.58 10.11
C LEU A 115 -19.27 -8.18 8.84
N ASP A 116 -20.58 -8.39 8.88
CA ASP A 116 -21.39 -8.83 7.74
C ASP A 116 -22.33 -7.71 7.27
N ARG A 117 -21.75 -6.65 6.71
CA ARG A 117 -22.46 -5.48 6.17
C ARG A 117 -21.96 -5.14 4.76
N PRO A 118 -22.45 -5.84 3.72
CA PRO A 118 -22.06 -5.55 2.34
C PRO A 118 -22.22 -4.09 1.93
N ASP A 119 -23.25 -3.43 2.46
CA ASP A 119 -23.64 -2.06 2.17
C ASP A 119 -22.96 -1.00 3.04
N PHE A 120 -21.98 -1.38 3.89
CA PHE A 120 -21.31 -0.48 4.84
C PHE A 120 -20.84 0.85 4.20
N LEU A 121 -20.27 0.81 3.00
CA LEU A 121 -19.78 2.01 2.32
C LEU A 121 -20.89 3.03 1.99
N ARG A 122 -22.15 2.61 1.90
CA ARG A 122 -23.31 3.51 1.69
C ARG A 122 -23.64 4.34 2.92
N THR A 123 -23.09 3.99 4.08
CA THR A 123 -23.27 4.77 5.31
C THR A 123 -22.34 5.97 5.38
N ILE A 124 -21.30 6.03 4.53
CA ILE A 124 -20.24 7.03 4.58
C ILE A 124 -20.45 8.07 3.46
N GLU A 125 -20.18 9.35 3.76
CA GLU A 125 -20.08 10.40 2.74
C GLU A 125 -18.77 10.26 1.96
N LEU A 126 -18.82 9.58 0.81
CA LEU A 126 -17.65 9.20 0.03
C LEU A 126 -17.05 10.32 -0.83
N ARG A 127 -17.79 11.40 -1.11
CA ARG A 127 -17.31 12.48 -2.00
C ARG A 127 -16.09 13.20 -1.45
N HIS A 128 -15.99 13.28 -0.13
CA HIS A 128 -14.89 13.97 0.57
C HIS A 128 -13.72 13.06 0.94
N LEU A 129 -13.86 11.75 0.72
CA LEU A 129 -12.87 10.76 1.11
C LEU A 129 -11.67 10.82 0.15
N ALA A 130 -10.48 11.09 0.70
CA ALA A 130 -9.22 11.14 -0.03
C ALA A 130 -8.50 9.79 0.00
N GLN A 131 -8.59 9.06 1.13
CA GLN A 131 -7.92 7.77 1.28
C GLN A 131 -8.84 6.74 1.95
N LEU A 132 -8.85 5.53 1.41
CA LEU A 132 -9.60 4.41 1.94
C LEU A 132 -8.75 3.14 1.98
N SER A 133 -8.75 2.48 3.13
CA SER A 133 -8.22 1.13 3.31
C SER A 133 -9.32 0.24 3.86
N LEU A 134 -9.63 -0.85 3.15
CA LEU A 134 -10.59 -1.88 3.56
C LEU A 134 -9.85 -3.20 3.80
N GLY A 135 -9.72 -3.58 5.07
CA GLY A 135 -9.27 -4.89 5.50
C GLY A 135 -10.32 -5.96 5.23
N GLU A 136 -9.89 -7.21 5.06
CA GLU A 136 -10.83 -8.30 4.79
C GLU A 136 -11.76 -8.56 5.99
N ASN A 137 -13.03 -8.78 5.69
CA ASN A 137 -13.96 -9.43 6.62
C ASN A 137 -14.09 -10.93 6.27
N ARG A 138 -14.67 -11.72 7.17
CA ARG A 138 -14.84 -13.18 7.07
C ARG A 138 -15.52 -13.60 5.76
N LYS A 139 -16.45 -12.79 5.26
CA LYS A 139 -17.23 -13.09 4.04
C LYS A 139 -16.67 -12.43 2.77
N ARG A 140 -15.68 -11.55 2.90
CA ARG A 140 -15.10 -10.73 1.83
C ARG A 140 -16.16 -10.02 0.97
N ASN A 141 -17.18 -9.47 1.61
CA ASN A 141 -18.45 -9.15 0.94
C ASN A 141 -18.84 -7.66 0.85
N PHE A 142 -17.95 -6.72 1.22
CA PHE A 142 -18.22 -5.30 0.94
C PHE A 142 -18.51 -5.06 -0.55
N ASP A 143 -19.58 -4.33 -0.80
CA ASP A 143 -19.99 -3.81 -2.11
C ASP A 143 -19.20 -2.54 -2.39
N LEU A 144 -18.28 -2.60 -3.35
CA LEU A 144 -17.37 -1.51 -3.71
C LEU A 144 -17.99 -0.51 -4.70
N SER A 145 -19.17 -0.82 -5.26
CA SER A 145 -19.84 0.05 -6.23
C SER A 145 -20.04 1.51 -5.77
N PRO A 146 -20.30 1.81 -4.47
CA PRO A 146 -20.38 3.20 -4.01
C PRO A 146 -19.11 4.03 -4.22
N LEU A 147 -17.93 3.41 -4.41
CA LEU A 147 -16.68 4.14 -4.66
C LEU A 147 -16.67 4.89 -5.99
N ALA A 148 -17.58 4.58 -6.91
CA ALA A 148 -17.78 5.34 -8.14
C ALA A 148 -18.13 6.83 -7.88
N ASP A 149 -18.73 7.13 -6.72
CA ASP A 149 -19.13 8.48 -6.33
C ASP A 149 -17.99 9.29 -5.69
N CYS A 150 -16.80 8.71 -5.50
CA CYS A 150 -15.67 9.40 -4.91
C CYS A 150 -15.10 10.47 -5.86
N GLU A 151 -15.09 11.73 -5.43
CA GLU A 151 -14.52 12.85 -6.19
C GLU A 151 -13.06 13.15 -5.82
N LEU A 152 -12.69 12.82 -4.58
CA LEU A 152 -11.39 13.18 -4.00
C LEU A 152 -10.45 11.98 -3.76
N LEU A 153 -10.93 10.74 -3.95
CA LEU A 153 -10.17 9.52 -3.61
C LEU A 153 -8.90 9.42 -4.45
N ASP A 154 -7.74 9.53 -3.80
CA ASP A 154 -6.42 9.44 -4.42
C ASP A 154 -5.72 8.11 -4.18
N SER A 155 -6.01 7.45 -3.05
CA SER A 155 -5.38 6.20 -2.63
C SER A 155 -6.38 5.20 -2.08
N LEU A 156 -6.34 3.98 -2.61
CA LEU A 156 -7.24 2.89 -2.24
C LEU A 156 -6.47 1.61 -1.96
N PHE A 157 -6.70 1.03 -0.77
CA PHE A 157 -6.26 -0.32 -0.41
C PHE A 157 -7.49 -1.21 -0.18
N ILE A 158 -7.52 -2.37 -0.83
CA ILE A 158 -8.58 -3.37 -0.67
C ILE A 158 -7.95 -4.73 -0.38
N GLN A 159 -8.38 -5.37 0.70
CA GLN A 159 -7.99 -6.74 1.03
C GLN A 159 -9.16 -7.71 0.83
N GLY A 160 -9.04 -8.62 -0.14
CA GLY A 160 -9.93 -9.75 -0.35
C GLY A 160 -11.30 -9.43 -0.98
N HIS A 161 -11.75 -8.18 -1.01
CA HIS A 161 -13.02 -7.77 -1.59
C HIS A 161 -12.94 -7.58 -3.12
N SER A 162 -14.04 -7.87 -3.82
CA SER A 162 -14.12 -7.77 -5.28
C SER A 162 -15.50 -7.38 -5.83
N LYS A 163 -16.57 -7.47 -5.02
CA LYS A 163 -17.92 -7.14 -5.48
C LYS A 163 -17.98 -5.66 -5.85
N GLY A 164 -18.40 -5.36 -7.08
CA GLY A 164 -18.59 -3.98 -7.54
C GLY A 164 -17.29 -3.23 -7.83
N ILE A 165 -16.14 -3.91 -7.90
CA ILE A 165 -14.83 -3.27 -8.10
C ILE A 165 -14.70 -2.53 -9.44
N ASP A 166 -15.45 -2.96 -10.46
CA ASP A 166 -15.49 -2.30 -11.77
C ASP A 166 -16.06 -0.88 -11.66
N GLY A 167 -16.76 -0.54 -10.58
CA GLY A 167 -17.19 0.84 -10.29
C GLY A 167 -16.04 1.82 -10.07
N LEU A 168 -14.80 1.34 -9.96
CA LEU A 168 -13.61 2.19 -9.95
C LEU A 168 -13.28 2.78 -11.32
N GLU A 169 -13.84 2.24 -12.40
CA GLU A 169 -13.71 2.80 -13.75
C GLU A 169 -14.21 4.25 -13.76
N GLY A 170 -13.31 5.20 -14.03
CA GLY A 170 -13.64 6.63 -14.08
C GLY A 170 -13.53 7.40 -12.76
N VAL A 171 -13.07 6.80 -11.65
CA VAL A 171 -12.78 7.57 -10.41
C VAL A 171 -11.70 8.63 -10.73
N PRO A 172 -12.01 9.94 -10.64
CA PRO A 172 -11.29 10.99 -11.37
C PRO A 172 -9.91 11.34 -10.78
N ARG A 173 -9.59 10.86 -9.58
CA ARG A 173 -8.35 11.21 -8.87
C ARG A 173 -7.55 10.01 -8.38
N LEU A 174 -8.02 8.79 -8.61
CA LEU A 174 -7.39 7.59 -8.07
C LEU A 174 -6.01 7.40 -8.70
N ARG A 175 -4.96 7.55 -7.89
CA ARG A 175 -3.55 7.45 -8.31
C ARG A 175 -2.89 6.17 -7.84
N THR A 176 -3.30 5.66 -6.69
CA THR A 176 -2.70 4.47 -6.07
C THR A 176 -3.78 3.44 -5.76
N LEU A 177 -3.59 2.23 -6.28
CA LEU A 177 -4.45 1.09 -6.00
C LEU A 177 -3.60 -0.06 -5.46
N THR A 178 -3.93 -0.54 -4.26
CA THR A 178 -3.37 -1.77 -3.71
C THR A 178 -4.46 -2.81 -3.55
N LEU A 179 -4.27 -3.95 -4.21
CA LEU A 179 -5.13 -5.13 -4.07
C LEU A 179 -4.37 -6.20 -3.30
N SER A 180 -4.82 -6.50 -2.09
CA SER A 180 -4.27 -7.56 -1.25
C SER A 180 -5.20 -8.78 -1.26
N GLY A 181 -4.68 -9.99 -1.47
CA GLY A 181 -5.50 -11.20 -1.42
C GLY A 181 -6.57 -11.28 -2.51
N TYR A 182 -6.43 -10.52 -3.60
CA TYR A 182 -7.38 -10.52 -4.71
C TYR A 182 -7.37 -11.88 -5.42
N ALA A 183 -8.55 -12.47 -5.57
CA ALA A 183 -8.67 -13.86 -6.03
C ALA A 183 -8.61 -13.96 -7.56
N LYS A 184 -7.82 -14.90 -8.12
CA LYS A 184 -7.71 -15.17 -9.57
C LYS A 184 -9.00 -15.29 -10.37
N LYS A 185 -10.12 -15.60 -9.72
CA LYS A 185 -11.43 -15.70 -10.40
C LYS A 185 -11.96 -14.33 -10.84
N HIS A 186 -11.41 -13.24 -10.32
CA HIS A 186 -11.76 -11.88 -10.68
C HIS A 186 -10.68 -11.31 -11.59
N ALA A 187 -11.11 -10.71 -12.70
CA ALA A 187 -10.21 -10.10 -13.67
C ALA A 187 -9.63 -8.78 -13.15
N LEU A 188 -8.52 -8.35 -13.75
CA LEU A 188 -7.89 -7.04 -13.54
C LEU A 188 -8.17 -6.03 -14.66
N ASN A 189 -9.01 -6.36 -15.64
CA ASN A 189 -9.24 -5.54 -16.83
C ASN A 189 -9.90 -4.18 -16.53
N PHE A 190 -10.66 -4.06 -15.45
CA PHE A 190 -11.24 -2.79 -14.97
C PHE A 190 -10.19 -1.70 -14.73
N VAL A 191 -8.95 -2.10 -14.42
CA VAL A 191 -7.82 -1.19 -14.20
C VAL A 191 -7.55 -0.31 -15.42
N ASN A 192 -7.86 -0.80 -16.62
CA ASN A 192 -7.73 -0.03 -17.86
C ASN A 192 -8.65 1.21 -17.90
N GLY A 193 -9.77 1.18 -17.18
CA GLY A 193 -10.71 2.30 -17.06
C GLY A 193 -10.29 3.38 -16.05
N ILE A 194 -9.23 3.15 -15.27
CA ILE A 194 -8.74 4.10 -14.27
C ILE A 194 -7.61 4.95 -14.86
N SER A 195 -7.96 5.92 -15.70
CA SER A 195 -7.02 6.71 -16.50
C SER A 195 -6.02 7.55 -15.68
N THR A 196 -6.28 7.77 -14.40
CA THR A 196 -5.40 8.49 -13.47
C THR A 196 -4.45 7.60 -12.68
N LEU A 197 -4.60 6.28 -12.76
CA LEU A 197 -3.87 5.34 -11.92
C LEU A 197 -2.38 5.34 -12.29
N LYS A 198 -1.52 5.66 -11.34
CA LYS A 198 -0.06 5.74 -11.50
C LYS A 198 0.65 4.56 -10.86
N GLU A 199 0.14 4.07 -9.75
CA GLU A 199 0.72 2.94 -9.02
C GLU A 199 -0.32 1.85 -8.81
N LEU A 200 0.04 0.63 -9.23
CA LEU A 200 -0.69 -0.59 -8.90
C LEU A 200 0.20 -1.52 -8.08
N LYS A 201 -0.33 -1.99 -6.95
CA LYS A 201 0.32 -2.99 -6.11
C LYS A 201 -0.59 -4.20 -5.92
N LEU A 202 -0.09 -5.37 -6.29
CA LEU A 202 -0.73 -6.65 -6.00
C LEU A 202 0.05 -7.33 -4.87
N ILE A 203 -0.62 -7.60 -3.75
CA ILE A 203 -0.03 -8.25 -2.58
C ILE A 203 -0.80 -9.54 -2.28
N LEU A 204 -0.11 -10.62 -1.95
CA LEU A 204 -0.77 -11.90 -1.61
C LEU A 204 -1.73 -12.36 -2.73
N GLY A 205 -2.71 -13.18 -2.38
CA GLY A 205 -3.64 -13.77 -3.34
C GLY A 205 -2.95 -14.81 -4.20
N GLY A 206 -3.55 -15.13 -5.34
CA GLY A 206 -2.91 -16.05 -6.26
C GLY A 206 -3.49 -15.94 -7.66
N ARG A 207 -2.62 -16.05 -8.66
CA ARG A 207 -2.89 -16.08 -10.10
C ARG A 207 -1.67 -16.56 -10.87
N ALA A 208 -1.88 -17.09 -12.07
CA ALA A 208 -0.83 -17.70 -12.89
C ALA A 208 -0.05 -16.68 -13.75
N ASP A 209 -0.71 -15.61 -14.17
CA ASP A 209 -0.24 -14.61 -15.13
C ASP A 209 -0.85 -13.23 -14.85
N LEU A 210 -0.46 -12.22 -15.64
CA LEU A 210 -1.03 -10.86 -15.66
C LEU A 210 -1.67 -10.47 -17.01
N ASP A 211 -2.18 -11.42 -17.78
CA ASP A 211 -2.62 -11.15 -19.17
C ASP A 211 -3.89 -10.32 -19.29
N ASP A 212 -4.73 -10.33 -18.26
CA ASP A 212 -5.93 -9.50 -18.13
C ASP A 212 -5.64 -8.07 -17.63
N LEU A 213 -4.39 -7.74 -17.30
CA LEU A 213 -3.98 -6.41 -16.85
C LEU A 213 -3.46 -5.59 -18.03
N SER A 214 -4.09 -4.44 -18.28
CA SER A 214 -3.64 -3.42 -19.22
C SER A 214 -3.92 -2.03 -18.66
N SER A 215 -3.03 -1.07 -18.92
CA SER A 215 -3.24 0.32 -18.54
C SER A 215 -2.28 1.24 -19.28
N LYS A 216 -2.78 2.39 -19.73
CA LYS A 216 -1.96 3.44 -20.36
C LYS A 216 -1.29 4.38 -19.35
N SER A 217 -1.66 4.31 -18.07
CA SER A 217 -1.28 5.32 -17.08
C SER A 217 -0.38 4.80 -15.96
N ILE A 218 -0.34 3.48 -15.73
CA ILE A 218 0.48 2.86 -14.68
C ILE A 218 1.96 3.08 -14.98
N GLU A 219 2.63 3.76 -14.05
CA GLU A 219 4.07 4.04 -14.08
C GLU A 219 4.84 3.10 -13.14
N ILE A 220 4.18 2.63 -12.07
CA ILE A 220 4.76 1.78 -11.03
C ILE A 220 3.90 0.52 -10.86
N LEU A 221 4.50 -0.65 -11.06
CA LEU A 221 3.88 -1.94 -10.78
C LEU A 221 4.67 -2.68 -9.70
N GLN A 222 3.99 -3.09 -8.64
CA GLN A 222 4.56 -3.89 -7.57
C GLN A 222 3.81 -5.22 -7.40
N ILE A 223 4.53 -6.33 -7.48
CA ILE A 223 3.99 -7.68 -7.32
C ILE A 223 4.66 -8.33 -6.11
N ILE A 224 3.90 -8.60 -5.05
CA ILE A 224 4.45 -9.02 -3.77
C ILE A 224 3.71 -10.25 -3.28
N ARG A 225 4.41 -11.38 -3.16
CA ARG A 225 3.87 -12.64 -2.59
C ARG A 225 2.58 -13.16 -3.27
N VAL A 226 2.37 -12.84 -4.55
CA VAL A 226 1.28 -13.43 -5.36
C VAL A 226 1.56 -14.91 -5.61
N GLN A 227 0.66 -15.80 -5.20
CA GLN A 227 0.90 -17.24 -5.30
C GLN A 227 0.63 -17.77 -6.71
N GLY A 228 1.53 -18.61 -7.22
CA GLY A 228 1.35 -19.30 -8.50
C GLY A 228 1.72 -18.50 -9.74
N LEU A 229 2.28 -17.29 -9.59
CA LEU A 229 2.66 -16.46 -10.73
C LEU A 229 3.86 -17.09 -11.46
N THR A 230 3.66 -17.40 -12.73
CA THR A 230 4.67 -18.05 -13.59
C THR A 230 5.15 -17.16 -14.73
N THR A 231 4.39 -16.11 -15.06
CA THR A 231 4.72 -15.14 -16.10
C THR A 231 4.15 -13.76 -15.76
N MET A 232 4.82 -12.70 -16.21
CA MET A 232 4.31 -11.34 -16.19
C MET A 232 3.45 -11.02 -17.42
N GLY A 233 3.45 -11.91 -18.43
CA GLY A 233 2.85 -11.66 -19.74
C GLY A 233 3.60 -10.59 -20.53
N ASP A 234 2.96 -10.07 -21.58
CA ASP A 234 3.50 -9.00 -22.42
C ASP A 234 3.41 -7.64 -21.71
N LEU A 235 4.58 -7.06 -21.38
CA LEU A 235 4.65 -5.76 -20.71
C LEU A 235 4.29 -4.58 -21.63
N SER A 236 4.17 -4.77 -22.95
CA SER A 236 3.74 -3.73 -23.89
C SER A 236 2.33 -3.20 -23.61
N ARG A 237 1.51 -3.98 -22.87
CA ARG A 237 0.19 -3.59 -22.36
C ARG A 237 0.23 -2.48 -21.30
N LEU A 238 1.42 -2.15 -20.81
CA LEU A 238 1.70 -1.12 -19.81
C LEU A 238 2.71 -0.10 -20.38
N PRO A 239 2.36 0.67 -21.43
CA PRO A 239 3.33 1.50 -22.16
C PRO A 239 3.95 2.64 -21.32
N ALA A 240 3.34 3.00 -20.19
CA ALA A 240 3.89 4.01 -19.27
C ALA A 240 4.76 3.42 -18.14
N LEU A 241 4.88 2.09 -18.07
CA LEU A 241 5.58 1.41 -16.99
C LEU A 241 7.06 1.79 -16.97
N SER A 242 7.49 2.40 -15.87
CA SER A 242 8.87 2.86 -15.68
C SER A 242 9.52 2.29 -14.43
N ALA A 243 8.74 1.74 -13.49
CA ALA A 243 9.24 1.08 -12.30
C ALA A 243 8.52 -0.25 -12.07
N LEU A 244 9.30 -1.34 -11.96
CA LEU A 244 8.79 -2.67 -11.70
C LEU A 244 9.46 -3.26 -10.45
N ARG A 245 8.65 -3.70 -9.50
CA ARG A 245 9.09 -4.44 -8.32
C ARG A 245 8.43 -5.82 -8.28
N ILE A 246 9.23 -6.85 -8.07
CA ILE A 246 8.77 -8.24 -7.96
C ILE A 246 9.41 -8.88 -6.74
N ASP A 247 8.56 -9.26 -5.79
CA ASP A 247 8.95 -9.82 -4.50
C ASP A 247 8.30 -11.18 -4.26
N ASP A 248 9.08 -12.11 -3.75
CA ASP A 248 8.63 -13.42 -3.28
C ASP A 248 7.88 -14.25 -4.35
N GLN A 249 8.27 -14.11 -5.63
CA GLN A 249 7.69 -14.86 -6.75
C GLN A 249 8.51 -16.11 -7.05
N ILE A 250 8.34 -17.15 -6.23
CA ILE A 250 9.19 -18.36 -6.26
C ILE A 250 8.98 -19.26 -7.48
N GLN A 251 7.88 -19.11 -8.23
CA GLN A 251 7.60 -19.91 -9.44
C GLN A 251 7.95 -19.18 -10.74
N LEU A 252 8.25 -17.88 -10.66
CA LEU A 252 8.61 -17.05 -11.79
C LEU A 252 10.04 -17.39 -12.23
N LYS A 253 10.18 -17.94 -13.44
CA LYS A 253 11.48 -18.37 -13.98
C LYS A 253 12.16 -17.31 -14.85
N GLN A 254 11.35 -16.51 -15.51
CA GLN A 254 11.79 -15.44 -16.38
C GLN A 254 10.86 -14.24 -16.24
N VAL A 255 11.39 -13.05 -16.51
CA VAL A 255 10.59 -11.84 -16.74
C VAL A 255 11.05 -11.26 -18.06
N ASP A 256 10.19 -11.34 -19.07
CA ASP A 256 10.44 -10.71 -20.36
C ASP A 256 10.22 -9.19 -20.22
N LEU A 257 11.29 -8.42 -20.42
CA LEU A 257 11.30 -6.95 -20.34
C LEU A 257 11.10 -6.31 -21.72
N ASN A 258 10.98 -7.09 -22.79
CA ASN A 258 10.66 -6.56 -24.11
C ASN A 258 9.32 -5.82 -24.08
N GLY A 259 9.25 -4.68 -24.77
CA GLY A 259 8.06 -3.82 -24.78
C GLY A 259 7.92 -2.90 -23.56
N ALA A 260 8.79 -3.00 -22.56
CA ALA A 260 8.89 -2.03 -21.46
C ALA A 260 10.07 -1.05 -21.66
N SER A 261 10.00 0.11 -20.99
CA SER A 261 11.10 1.08 -20.92
C SER A 261 11.34 1.49 -19.47
N LEU A 262 11.93 0.56 -18.71
CA LEU A 262 12.10 0.69 -17.28
C LEU A 262 13.22 1.67 -16.93
N LYS A 263 12.94 2.53 -15.95
CA LYS A 263 13.93 3.31 -15.21
C LYS A 263 14.39 2.60 -13.95
N ARG A 264 13.56 1.71 -13.40
CA ARG A 264 13.76 1.09 -12.10
C ARG A 264 13.27 -0.36 -12.10
N LEU A 265 14.13 -1.30 -11.71
CA LEU A 265 13.79 -2.72 -11.60
C LEU A 265 14.32 -3.29 -10.28
N ALA A 266 13.42 -3.87 -9.48
CA ALA A 266 13.73 -4.46 -8.19
C ALA A 266 13.18 -5.87 -8.09
N LEU A 267 14.06 -6.82 -7.77
CA LEU A 267 13.80 -8.24 -7.73
C LEU A 267 14.25 -8.80 -6.39
N PHE A 268 13.30 -9.27 -5.58
CA PHE A 268 13.58 -9.81 -4.26
C PHE A 268 12.99 -11.19 -4.09
N ASN A 269 13.82 -12.12 -3.62
CA ASN A 269 13.39 -13.47 -3.24
C ASN A 269 12.63 -14.22 -4.35
N CYS A 270 12.96 -13.95 -5.62
CA CYS A 270 12.47 -14.66 -6.79
C CYS A 270 13.42 -15.81 -7.11
N LYS A 271 13.47 -16.82 -6.24
CA LYS A 271 14.53 -17.84 -6.23
C LYS A 271 14.64 -18.70 -7.50
N SER A 272 13.59 -18.75 -8.32
CA SER A 272 13.60 -19.47 -9.60
C SER A 272 13.88 -18.58 -10.80
N LEU A 273 13.95 -17.26 -10.61
CA LEU A 273 14.13 -16.29 -11.67
C LEU A 273 15.57 -16.33 -12.18
N ALA A 274 15.77 -16.95 -13.34
CA ALA A 274 17.06 -17.23 -13.95
C ALA A 274 17.31 -16.40 -15.22
N GLU A 275 16.27 -15.81 -15.81
CA GLU A 275 16.37 -15.08 -17.08
C GLU A 275 15.63 -13.74 -17.04
N LEU A 276 16.20 -12.73 -17.70
CA LEU A 276 15.60 -11.41 -17.94
C LEU A 276 15.74 -11.02 -19.43
N PRO A 277 15.04 -11.70 -20.36
CA PRO A 277 15.06 -11.30 -21.77
C PRO A 277 14.72 -9.80 -21.92
N GLY A 278 15.43 -9.11 -22.81
CA GLY A 278 15.22 -7.66 -23.01
C GLY A 278 15.86 -6.76 -21.95
N LEU A 279 16.62 -7.27 -20.97
CA LEU A 279 17.37 -6.42 -20.03
C LEU A 279 18.38 -5.52 -20.76
N ASP A 280 18.99 -6.03 -21.82
CA ASP A 280 20.01 -5.32 -22.61
C ASP A 280 19.42 -4.18 -23.44
N THR A 281 18.10 -4.11 -23.59
CA THR A 281 17.40 -3.03 -24.32
C THR A 281 16.83 -1.95 -23.39
N GLN A 282 17.06 -2.06 -22.08
CA GLN A 282 16.57 -1.09 -21.09
C GLN A 282 17.50 0.13 -20.95
N ASP A 283 17.66 0.91 -22.02
CA ASP A 283 18.61 2.04 -22.09
C ASP A 283 18.35 3.15 -21.04
N GLN A 284 17.11 3.23 -20.53
CA GLN A 284 16.71 4.21 -19.53
C GLN A 284 16.86 3.72 -18.09
N LEU A 285 17.38 2.50 -17.87
CA LEU A 285 17.47 1.88 -16.56
C LEU A 285 18.47 2.62 -15.68
N ARG A 286 17.95 3.30 -14.65
CA ARG A 286 18.72 4.07 -13.67
C ARG A 286 19.08 3.24 -12.45
N GLU A 287 18.17 2.37 -12.04
CA GLU A 287 18.31 1.60 -10.81
C GLU A 287 17.96 0.13 -11.05
N PHE A 288 18.88 -0.75 -10.67
CA PHE A 288 18.69 -2.19 -10.69
C PHE A 288 19.01 -2.79 -9.32
N LEU A 289 18.09 -3.58 -8.79
CA LEU A 289 18.31 -4.35 -7.57
C LEU A 289 17.90 -5.80 -7.79
N ALA A 290 18.82 -6.72 -7.47
CA ALA A 290 18.51 -8.13 -7.39
C ALA A 290 19.02 -8.75 -6.08
N SER A 291 18.15 -9.47 -5.38
CA SER A 291 18.49 -10.19 -4.14
C SER A 291 17.77 -11.52 -4.08
N ARG A 292 18.49 -12.60 -3.76
CA ARG A 292 17.93 -13.97 -3.65
C ARG A 292 17.18 -14.41 -4.92
N VAL A 293 17.87 -14.29 -6.05
CA VAL A 293 17.42 -14.71 -7.40
C VAL A 293 18.34 -15.81 -7.94
N ALA A 294 17.93 -16.49 -9.02
CA ALA A 294 18.75 -17.47 -9.74
C ALA A 294 19.50 -16.87 -10.95
N LEU A 295 19.42 -15.55 -11.16
CA LEU A 295 20.17 -14.83 -12.19
C LEU A 295 21.68 -15.01 -12.00
N ASP A 296 22.42 -14.97 -13.11
CA ASP A 296 23.88 -14.90 -13.08
C ASP A 296 24.33 -13.56 -12.46
N LEU A 297 24.57 -13.58 -11.15
CA LEU A 297 24.98 -12.39 -10.41
C LEU A 297 26.40 -11.93 -10.76
N ASP A 298 27.30 -12.84 -11.16
CA ASP A 298 28.64 -12.46 -11.61
C ASP A 298 28.56 -11.74 -12.95
N GLY A 299 27.77 -12.27 -13.89
CA GLY A 299 27.46 -11.59 -15.16
C GLY A 299 26.80 -10.23 -14.95
N LEU A 300 25.84 -10.10 -14.03
CA LEU A 300 25.21 -8.82 -13.69
C LEU A 300 26.16 -7.82 -12.99
N ARG A 301 27.13 -8.29 -12.21
CA ARG A 301 28.15 -7.45 -11.58
C ARG A 301 29.11 -6.89 -12.64
N ASP A 302 29.53 -7.74 -13.57
CA ASP A 302 30.63 -7.45 -14.49
C ASP A 302 30.15 -6.89 -15.85
N ARG A 303 28.85 -6.96 -16.18
CA ARG A 303 28.29 -6.42 -17.43
C ARG A 303 28.50 -4.92 -17.59
N GLU A 304 28.46 -4.45 -18.83
CA GLU A 304 28.25 -3.04 -19.14
C GLU A 304 26.80 -2.65 -18.86
N TRP A 305 26.64 -1.60 -18.04
CA TRP A 305 25.33 -1.04 -17.70
C TRP A 305 25.06 0.17 -18.61
N PRO A 306 23.79 0.44 -18.97
CA PRO A 306 23.43 1.65 -19.71
C PRO A 306 24.01 2.92 -19.08
N SER A 307 24.29 3.93 -19.89
CA SER A 307 24.85 5.20 -19.41
C SER A 307 23.93 5.95 -18.44
N ALA A 308 22.63 5.64 -18.46
CA ALA A 308 21.65 6.16 -17.52
C ALA A 308 21.74 5.51 -16.12
N THR A 309 22.40 4.35 -15.99
CA THR A 309 22.46 3.59 -14.74
C THR A 309 23.32 4.29 -13.69
N ARG A 310 22.74 4.46 -12.51
CA ARG A 310 23.35 5.17 -11.38
C ARG A 310 23.50 4.31 -10.12
N SER A 311 22.64 3.29 -9.99
CA SER A 311 22.62 2.43 -8.81
C SER A 311 22.37 0.98 -9.23
N VAL A 312 23.32 0.11 -8.89
CA VAL A 312 23.19 -1.33 -9.05
C VAL A 312 23.45 -1.98 -7.69
N ARG A 313 22.49 -2.76 -7.20
CA ARG A 313 22.59 -3.45 -5.91
C ARG A 313 22.32 -4.93 -6.09
N LEU A 314 23.34 -5.75 -5.86
CA LEU A 314 23.27 -7.20 -5.99
C LEU A 314 23.55 -7.86 -4.64
N PHE A 315 22.69 -8.79 -4.24
CA PHE A 315 22.84 -9.51 -2.98
C PHE A 315 22.71 -11.01 -3.19
N SER A 316 23.80 -11.71 -2.89
CA SER A 316 23.86 -13.16 -2.77
C SER A 316 23.70 -13.61 -1.32
N GLY A 317 23.66 -14.92 -1.09
CA GLY A 317 23.73 -15.51 0.25
C GLY A 317 25.13 -15.47 0.89
N LYS A 318 26.16 -14.92 0.23
CA LYS A 318 27.55 -14.92 0.68
C LYS A 318 28.04 -13.49 0.93
N ASN A 319 28.32 -13.13 2.19
CA ASN A 319 28.75 -11.77 2.56
C ASN A 319 30.02 -11.32 1.81
N LYS A 320 31.05 -12.17 1.73
CA LYS A 320 32.29 -11.83 1.02
C LYS A 320 32.06 -11.50 -0.46
N TRP A 321 31.12 -12.19 -1.11
CA TRP A 321 30.74 -11.88 -2.50
C TRP A 321 30.00 -10.54 -2.58
N ASN A 322 29.09 -10.28 -1.63
CA ASN A 322 28.33 -9.02 -1.58
C ASN A 322 29.27 -7.81 -1.42
N ASP A 323 30.29 -7.93 -0.56
CA ASP A 323 31.27 -6.88 -0.33
C ASP A 323 32.13 -6.62 -1.59
N ASP A 324 32.60 -7.69 -2.27
CA ASP A 324 33.34 -7.58 -3.54
C ASP A 324 32.47 -6.95 -4.64
N ALA A 325 31.21 -7.40 -4.78
CA ALA A 325 30.28 -6.85 -5.75
C ALA A 325 30.01 -5.35 -5.52
N ALA A 326 29.76 -4.95 -4.28
CA ALA A 326 29.57 -3.56 -3.91
C ALA A 326 30.81 -2.70 -4.21
N ALA A 327 32.01 -3.21 -3.93
CA ALA A 327 33.27 -2.51 -4.22
C ALA A 327 33.48 -2.30 -5.74
N ARG A 328 33.24 -3.33 -6.56
CA ARG A 328 33.39 -3.24 -8.02
C ARG A 328 32.37 -2.30 -8.66
N LEU A 329 31.12 -2.35 -8.21
CA LEU A 329 30.06 -1.45 -8.70
C LEU A 329 30.34 0.00 -8.27
N THR A 330 30.82 0.22 -7.05
CA THR A 330 31.28 1.54 -6.57
C THR A 330 32.44 2.08 -7.39
N ALA A 331 33.43 1.26 -7.75
CA ALA A 331 34.55 1.68 -8.60
C ALA A 331 34.10 2.15 -10.00
N ARG A 332 32.88 1.79 -10.41
CA ARG A 332 32.22 2.20 -11.66
C ARG A 332 31.18 3.31 -11.46
N ASN A 333 31.10 3.91 -10.26
CA ASN A 333 30.12 4.94 -9.87
C ASN A 333 28.65 4.47 -9.93
N LEU A 334 28.39 3.18 -9.69
CA LEU A 334 27.04 2.58 -9.71
C LEU A 334 26.45 2.39 -8.31
N ASN A 335 26.68 3.35 -7.42
CA ASN A 335 26.34 3.26 -5.99
C ASN A 335 25.54 4.45 -5.47
N GLU A 336 24.87 5.22 -6.35
CA GLU A 336 24.01 6.31 -5.89
C GLU A 336 22.95 5.78 -4.90
N SER A 337 22.74 6.54 -3.83
CA SER A 337 21.67 6.28 -2.88
C SER A 337 20.34 6.36 -3.62
N SER A 338 19.53 5.33 -3.44
CA SER A 338 18.25 5.17 -4.12
C SER A 338 17.12 5.50 -3.14
N ASP A 339 16.08 6.18 -3.64
CA ASP A 339 14.92 6.60 -2.88
C ASP A 339 14.04 5.42 -2.41
N LEU A 340 13.11 5.72 -1.50
CA LEU A 340 12.10 4.86 -0.85
C LEU A 340 11.10 4.15 -1.78
N TRP A 341 11.41 3.93 -3.06
CA TRP A 341 10.56 3.13 -3.95
C TRP A 341 10.73 1.60 -3.72
N LEU A 342 11.67 1.23 -2.85
CA LEU A 342 11.88 -0.13 -2.34
C LEU A 342 11.12 -0.41 -1.03
#